data_AF-A0A497QHJ4-F1
#
_entry.id   AF-A0A497QHJ4-F1
#
_cell.length_a   1.000
_cell.length_b   1.000
_cell.length_c   1.000
_cell.angle_alpha   90.00
_cell.angle_beta   90.00
_cell.angle_gamma   90.00
#
_symmetry.space_group_name_H-M   'P 1'
#
loop_
_entity.id
_entity.type
_entity.pdbx_description
1 polymer ?
#
loop_
_entity_poly.entity_id
_entity_poly.type
_entity_poly.pdbx_seq_one_letter_code
_entity_poly.pdbx_strand_id
1 'polypeptide(L)' 'MTRRCSECGKKLGFFEGYRHPVEGRKKCVCGECFDKIEASETRYCNFVMNAFKNSKLNSTKKKN' A
#
# COMPACT_ATOMS: atom_id res chain seq x y z
N MET A 1 12.36 -4.05 -24.82
CA MET A 1 10.97 -3.92 -24.30
C MET A 1 10.97 -2.88 -23.19
N THR A 2 10.42 -1.68 -23.43
CA THR A 2 10.21 -0.68 -22.37
C THR A 2 9.03 -1.13 -21.51
N ARG A 3 9.27 -1.39 -20.22
CA ARG A 3 8.18 -1.64 -19.27
C ARG A 3 7.45 -0.32 -19.03
N ARG A 4 6.15 -0.37 -18.77
CA ARG A 4 5.35 0.81 -18.42
C ARG A 4 4.80 0.65 -17.00
N CYS A 5 4.67 1.77 -16.30
CA CYS A 5 3.98 1.83 -15.02
C CYS A 5 2.51 1.45 -15.21
N SER A 6 2.00 0.50 -14.42
CA SER A 6 0.60 0.07 -14.50
C SER A 6 -0.40 1.12 -14.01
N GLU A 7 0.06 2.08 -13.19
CA GLU A 7 -0.80 3.10 -12.60
C GLU A 7 -0.89 4.36 -13.46
N CYS A 8 0.26 4.90 -13.88
CA CYS A 8 0.33 6.18 -14.60
C CYS A 8 0.74 6.04 -16.07
N GLY A 9 1.05 4.84 -16.56
CA GLY A 9 1.45 4.61 -17.95
C GLY A 9 2.86 5.12 -18.32
N LYS A 10 3.58 5.72 -17.37
CA LYS A 10 4.97 6.22 -17.57
C LYS A 10 5.87 5.10 -18.09
N LYS A 11 6.68 5.38 -19.12
CA LYS A 11 7.72 4.44 -19.58
C LYS A 11 8.78 4.33 -18.48
N LEU A 12 9.08 3.09 -18.10
CA LEU A 12 10.11 2.74 -17.14
C LEU A 12 11.39 2.39 -17.90
N GLY A 13 12.52 2.99 -17.52
CA GLY A 13 13.84 2.52 -17.92
C GLY A 13 14.15 1.13 -17.37
N PHE A 14 15.28 0.55 -17.79
CA PHE A 14 15.67 -0.82 -17.44
C PHE A 14 15.79 -1.04 -15.92
N PHE A 15 16.10 0.02 -15.15
CA PHE A 15 16.29 0.01 -13.70
C PHE A 15 15.23 0.79 -12.90
N GLU A 16 14.23 1.41 -13.54
CA GLU A 16 13.27 2.31 -12.87
C GLU A 16 11.95 1.64 -12.46
N GLY A 17 11.79 0.34 -12.72
CA GLY A 17 10.56 -0.39 -12.43
C GLY A 17 10.56 -1.09 -11.07
N TYR A 18 9.72 -0.61 -10.16
CA TYR A 18 9.44 -1.28 -8.88
C TYR A 18 8.30 -2.27 -9.03
N ARG A 19 8.24 -3.30 -8.17
CA ARG A 19 7.09 -4.20 -8.10
C ARG A 19 5.91 -3.48 -7.46
N HIS A 20 4.71 -3.72 -7.97
CA HIS A 20 3.51 -3.21 -7.34
C HIS A 20 3.34 -3.86 -5.95
N PRO A 21 3.22 -3.09 -4.85
CA PRO A 21 3.16 -3.66 -3.50
C PRO A 21 1.88 -4.47 -3.27
N VAL A 22 0.74 -4.02 -3.81
CA VAL A 22 -0.55 -4.73 -3.75
C VAL A 22 -0.68 -5.88 -4.79
N GLU A 23 -0.52 -5.58 -6.09
CA GLU A 23 -0.72 -6.58 -7.16
C GLU A 23 0.48 -7.50 -7.41
N GLY A 24 1.60 -7.25 -6.73
CA GLY A 24 2.77 -8.13 -6.71
C GLY A 24 3.50 -8.28 -8.04
N ARG A 25 3.94 -9.51 -8.34
CA ARG A 25 4.88 -9.81 -9.44
C ARG A 25 4.32 -9.58 -10.86
N LYS A 26 3.00 -9.40 -10.99
CA LYS A 26 2.33 -9.26 -12.30
C LYS A 26 2.39 -7.83 -12.84
N LYS A 27 2.60 -6.83 -11.99
CA LYS A 27 2.60 -5.42 -12.38
C LYS A 27 3.81 -4.68 -11.82
N CYS A 28 4.31 -3.74 -12.62
CA CYS A 28 5.38 -2.83 -12.25
C CYS A 28 4.87 -1.39 -12.19
N VAL A 29 5.44 -0.61 -11.29
CA VAL A 29 5.13 0.80 -11.09
C VAL A 29 6.42 1.62 -11.12
N CYS A 30 6.31 2.92 -11.43
CA CYS A 30 7.41 3.85 -11.22
C CYS A 30 7.58 4.15 -9.73
N GLY A 31 8.75 4.68 -9.33
CA GLY A 31 9.02 5.05 -7.94
C GLY A 31 7.95 5.96 -7.34
N GLU A 32 7.54 7.02 -8.06
CA GLU A 32 6.48 7.92 -7.57
C GLU A 32 5.14 7.22 -7.29
N CYS A 33 4.77 6.24 -8.11
CA CYS A 33 3.56 5.45 -7.87
C CYS A 33 3.77 4.46 -6.73
N PHE A 34 4.96 3.89 -6.61
CA PHE A 34 5.32 3.01 -5.50
C PHE A 34 5.18 3.73 -4.16
N ASP A 35 5.82 4.90 -3.99
CA ASP A 35 5.74 5.71 -2.78
C ASP A 35 4.29 6.07 -2.42
N LYS A 36 3.47 6.45 -3.41
CA LYS A 36 2.06 6.77 -3.18
C LYS A 36 1.26 5.58 -2.67
N ILE A 37 1.47 4.40 -3.25
CA ILE A 37 0.76 3.18 -2.83
C ILE A 37 1.24 2.77 -1.44
N GLU A 38 2.55 2.75 -1.20
CA GLU A 38 3.12 2.39 0.10
C GLU A 38 2.65 3.33 1.22
N ALA A 39 2.61 4.64 0.95
CA ALA A 39 2.05 5.60 1.89
C ALA A 39 0.55 5.36 2.17
N SER A 40 -0.22 4.99 1.15
CA SER A 40 -1.63 4.63 1.28
C SER A 40 -1.81 3.37 2.11
N GLU A 41 -1.04 2.32 1.83
CA GLU A 41 -1.07 1.05 2.58
C GLU A 41 -0.65 1.24 4.03
N THR A 42 0.38 2.04 4.28
CA THR A 42 0.82 2.36 5.65
C THR A 42 -0.28 3.07 6.42
N ARG A 43 -0.97 4.03 5.80
CA ARG A 43 -2.12 4.71 6.41
C ARG A 43 -3.27 3.74 6.68
N TYR A 44 -3.60 2.88 5.73
CA TYR A 44 -4.66 1.88 5.88
C TYR A 44 -4.33 0.87 6.98
N CYS A 45 -3.11 0.33 6.99
CA CYS A 45 -2.63 -0.59 8.02
C CYS A 45 -2.70 0.05 9.41
N ASN A 46 -2.27 1.32 9.54
CA ASN A 46 -2.36 2.04 10.81
C ASN A 46 -3.82 2.26 11.24
N PHE A 47 -4.70 2.62 10.30
CA PHE A 47 -6.14 2.76 10.57
C PHE A 47 -6.76 1.43 11.07
N VAL A 48 -6.49 0.32 10.38
CA VAL A 48 -6.97 -1.01 10.75
C VAL A 48 -6.45 -1.40 12.14
N MET A 49 -5.15 -1.27 12.38
CA MET A 49 -4.55 -1.57 13.68
C MET A 49 -5.13 -0.70 14.81
N ASN A 50 -5.40 0.57 14.55
CA ASN A 50 -6.02 1.46 15.52
C ASN A 50 -7.49 1.09 15.79
N ALA A 51 -8.26 0.73 14.76
CA ALA A 51 -9.62 0.22 14.91
C ALA A 51 -9.67 -1.06 15.76
N PHE A 52 -8.75 -2.01 15.51
CA PHE A 52 -8.63 -3.24 16.32
C PHE A 52 -8.22 -2.96 17.78
N LYS A 53 -7.35 -1.97 18.03
CA LYS A 53 -7.01 -1.55 19.39
C LYS A 53 -8.23 -0.96 20.12
N ASN A 54 -9.01 -0.13 19.43
CA ASN A 54 -10.23 0.46 19.98
C ASN A 54 -11.33 -0.58 20.24
N SER A 55 -11.45 -1.63 19.41
CA SER A 55 -12.39 -2.72 19.66
C SER A 55 -12.02 -3.55 20.90
N LYS A 56 -10.73 -3.69 21.21
CA LYS A 56 -10.27 -4.35 22.45
C LYS A 56 -10.59 -3.53 23.71
N LEU A 57 -10.56 -2.20 23.62
CA LEU A 57 -10.89 -1.31 24.74
C LEU A 57 -12.38 -1.34 25.13
N ASN A 58 -13.27 -1.59 24.17
CA ASN A 58 -14.71 -1.69 24.42
C ASN A 58 -15.15 -3.03 25.06
N SER A 59 -14.30 -4.06 25.06
CA SER A 59 -14.61 -5.33 25.73
C SER A 59 -14.31 -5.32 27.23
N THR A 60 -13.50 -4.39 27.73
CA THR A 60 -13.22 -4.23 29.17
C THR A 60 -14.16 -3.27 29.88
N LYS A 61 -15.03 -2.54 29.15
CA LYS A 61 -15.93 -1.51 29.71
C LYS A 61 -17.40 -1.94 29.80
N LYS A 62 -17.70 -3.24 29.77
CA LYS A 62 -19.04 -3.80 30.02
C LYS A 62 -19.06 -4.69 31.28
N LYS A 63 -18.61 -4.13 32.40
CA LYS A 63 -18.91 -4.58 33.76
C LYS A 63 -18.84 -3.37 34.70
N ASN A 64 -19.93 -2.61 34.77
CA ASN A 64 -20.48 -2.12 36.03
C ASN A 64 -21.90 -1.62 35.80
#